data_AF-A0A194QRY8-F1
#
_entry.id   AF-A0A194QRY8-F1
#
_cell.length_a   1.000
_cell.length_b   1.000
_cell.length_c   1.000
_cell.angle_alpha   90.00
_cell.angle_beta   90.00
_cell.angle_gamma   90.00
#
_symmetry.space_group_name_H-M   'P 1'
#
loop_
_entity.id
_entity.type
_entity.pdbx_description
1 polymer ?
#
loop_
_entity_poly.entity_id
_entity_poly.type
_entity_poly.pdbx_seq_one_letter_code
_entity_poly.pdbx_strand_id
1 'polypeptide(L)'
;MLYLTNSFYRCLKPACENLTYKILPSLAFSQLSCRSTICSSVYNQRSSFIPFIHNSQQCRLLANKRKRFRSKKPFANSNVEITVKSMGDSFQPSLNHVSYGGQFDVLSEDESQSWIQLNNSASTTNDNRSIRREIPPNFRIWEPVGKWSNTYDGTSFKFKVVSYNVLAQCLLESYPHLYKNCYPHDLKWHVRATRLYTEILHLEPDILCLQEVQASHLSSFYSKFEEMGYYGVFKQKTGHRKDGCAIYFKRSMFNLEDHLNVEFYQPDLPMLNRDNVGIALRLSPRNPRAAPTPFVIATTHLQYHPKRTDLRLAQIQLFLAEIDRFAYYNDGKQAGYYPIILTGDLNSPPNSAIIQLLGKGHVCAAPFRDDSDWRRIGVTDNCQHLSVYLSRQRGISADTSTLKIFNSEHDKGYLPTVESADGTEEYGAMFNSGELTHPLCLASVYGQHKPDGAPEATTFQNCWLTVDYIYFSRCSTLRLLERLRLPTEEECMKMGPLPNHVYGSDHLALAALFELKQPTASL
;
A
#
# COMPACT_ATOMS: atom_id res chain seq x y z
N MET A 1 0.69 45.27 -1.06
CA MET A 1 1.89 45.49 -1.90
C MET A 1 3.11 45.02 -1.13
N LEU A 2 3.69 43.90 -1.54
CA LEU A 2 5.10 43.54 -1.36
C LEU A 2 5.32 42.31 -2.25
N TYR A 3 5.97 42.56 -3.39
CA TYR A 3 6.41 41.56 -4.35
C TYR A 3 7.56 40.76 -3.74
N LEU A 4 7.53 39.43 -3.87
CA LEU A 4 8.72 38.60 -3.75
C LEU A 4 9.01 37.95 -5.10
N THR A 5 10.08 38.43 -5.70
CA THR A 5 10.63 38.09 -7.01
C THR A 5 11.52 36.85 -6.94
N ASN A 6 11.40 35.99 -7.96
CA ASN A 6 12.45 35.16 -8.58
C ASN A 6 13.62 34.69 -7.70
N SER A 7 13.59 33.40 -7.31
CA SER A 7 14.81 32.66 -6.95
C SER A 7 15.19 31.74 -8.12
N PHE A 8 16.23 32.14 -8.84
CA PHE A 8 16.92 31.36 -9.85
C PHE A 8 17.54 30.09 -9.22
N TYR A 9 17.27 28.92 -9.79
CA TYR A 9 18.10 27.73 -9.57
C TYR A 9 19.07 27.58 -10.74
N ARG A 10 20.38 27.79 -10.47
CA ARG A 10 21.46 27.30 -11.32
C ARG A 10 21.70 25.83 -10.97
N CYS A 11 21.37 24.92 -11.87
CA CYS A 11 21.93 23.56 -11.83
C CYS A 11 23.43 23.66 -12.17
N LEU A 12 24.28 23.51 -11.14
CA LEU A 12 25.68 23.17 -11.34
C LEU A 12 25.74 21.71 -11.80
N LYS A 13 26.12 21.51 -13.08
CA LYS A 13 26.67 20.22 -13.54
C LYS A 13 28.05 20.04 -12.89
N PRO A 14 28.30 18.99 -12.10
CA PRO A 14 29.67 18.57 -11.88
C PRO A 14 30.15 17.87 -13.15
N ALA A 15 31.11 18.50 -13.84
CA ALA A 15 31.97 17.80 -14.77
C ALA A 15 32.90 16.91 -13.93
N CYS A 16 32.66 15.60 -13.93
CA CYS A 16 33.63 14.65 -13.41
C CYS A 16 34.50 14.18 -14.56
N GLU A 17 35.79 14.51 -14.46
CA GLU A 17 36.86 14.04 -15.31
C GLU A 17 37.03 12.52 -15.19
N ASN A 18 37.50 11.93 -16.28
CA ASN A 18 37.69 10.51 -16.56
C ASN A 18 38.11 9.64 -15.37
N LEU A 19 37.22 8.72 -14.97
CA LEU A 19 37.58 7.50 -14.24
C LEU A 19 37.22 6.29 -15.10
N THR A 20 38.20 5.77 -15.82
CA THR A 20 38.13 4.52 -16.57
C THR A 20 37.93 3.34 -15.62
N TYR A 21 36.73 2.78 -15.59
CA TYR A 21 36.48 1.44 -15.06
C TYR A 21 36.39 0.44 -16.22
N LYS A 22 37.30 -0.54 -16.22
CA LYS A 22 37.28 -1.67 -17.14
C LYS A 22 36.01 -2.49 -16.90
N ILE A 23 35.23 -2.64 -17.96
CA ILE A 23 34.06 -3.50 -18.06
C ILE A 23 34.53 -4.97 -18.05
N LEU A 24 34.02 -5.77 -17.12
CA LEU A 24 34.07 -7.24 -17.17
C LEU A 24 32.66 -7.74 -17.51
N PRO A 25 32.50 -8.60 -18.54
CA PRO A 25 31.20 -8.96 -19.08
C PRO A 25 30.45 -9.98 -18.24
N SER A 26 29.13 -9.88 -18.34
CA SER A 26 28.08 -10.79 -17.88
C SER A 26 28.42 -12.27 -18.07
N LEU A 27 28.41 -13.04 -16.99
CA LEU A 27 28.31 -14.50 -17.05
C LEU A 27 26.86 -14.93 -16.78
N ALA A 28 26.23 -15.45 -17.82
CA ALA A 28 25.00 -16.21 -17.76
C ALA A 28 25.24 -17.50 -16.96
N PHE A 29 24.37 -17.79 -15.97
CA PHE A 29 24.33 -19.11 -15.36
C PHE A 29 23.17 -19.92 -15.92
N SER A 30 23.56 -20.91 -16.72
CA SER A 30 22.78 -22.05 -17.17
C SER A 30 22.52 -23.04 -16.03
N GLN A 31 21.47 -23.82 -16.20
CA GLN A 31 21.00 -24.93 -15.37
C GLN A 31 22.11 -25.84 -14.83
N LEU A 32 22.01 -26.22 -13.55
CA LEU A 32 22.48 -27.51 -13.06
C LEU A 32 21.48 -28.06 -12.03
N SER A 33 20.89 -29.20 -12.35
CA SER A 33 20.26 -30.11 -11.40
C SER A 33 21.35 -30.95 -10.73
N CYS A 34 21.21 -31.26 -9.44
CA CYS A 34 21.36 -32.63 -8.93
C CYS A 34 21.06 -32.76 -7.43
N ARG A 35 20.72 -34.00 -7.09
CA ARG A 35 20.29 -34.56 -5.81
C ARG A 35 21.36 -34.53 -4.71
N SER A 36 20.88 -34.56 -3.46
CA SER A 36 21.46 -35.16 -2.24
C SER A 36 22.98 -35.08 -2.04
N THR A 37 23.44 -34.44 -0.96
CA THR A 37 23.98 -35.06 0.28
C THR A 37 24.60 -33.97 1.17
N ILE A 38 24.50 -34.18 2.49
CA ILE A 38 24.98 -33.35 3.60
C ILE A 38 26.51 -33.20 3.60
N CYS A 39 27.04 -31.99 3.80
CA CYS A 39 28.27 -31.81 4.59
C CYS A 39 28.40 -30.39 5.17
N SER A 40 28.96 -30.37 6.37
CA SER A 40 29.09 -29.28 7.34
C SER A 40 30.49 -28.64 7.34
N SER A 41 30.54 -27.35 7.70
CA SER A 41 31.70 -26.56 8.18
C SER A 41 32.79 -26.24 7.14
N VAL A 42 33.54 -25.14 7.14
CA VAL A 42 33.64 -23.86 7.89
C VAL A 42 34.67 -23.03 7.07
N TYR A 43 34.46 -21.72 6.87
CA TYR A 43 35.45 -20.68 7.18
C TYR A 43 34.84 -19.27 7.07
N ASN A 44 35.03 -18.52 8.15
CA ASN A 44 34.61 -17.16 8.47
C ASN A 44 35.53 -16.10 7.85
N GLN A 45 34.99 -14.89 7.66
CA GLN A 45 35.49 -13.60 8.20
C GLN A 45 34.38 -12.54 7.95
N ARG A 46 33.55 -12.14 8.94
CA ARG A 46 33.72 -11.22 10.10
C ARG A 46 33.47 -9.74 9.80
N SER A 47 32.36 -9.21 10.36
CA SER A 47 32.24 -7.93 11.07
C SER A 47 30.89 -7.95 11.83
N SER A 48 30.86 -8.42 13.09
CA SER A 48 30.94 -7.66 14.35
C SER A 48 29.57 -7.25 14.91
N PHE A 49 28.92 -8.20 15.59
CA PHE A 49 27.87 -7.95 16.59
C PHE A 49 28.47 -8.11 17.98
N ILE A 50 28.09 -7.22 18.90
CA ILE A 50 28.43 -7.25 20.32
C ILE A 50 27.43 -8.18 21.04
N PRO A 51 27.87 -9.22 21.78
CA PRO A 51 27.02 -9.91 22.74
C PRO A 51 27.47 -9.58 24.17
N PHE A 52 26.54 -9.15 25.02
CA PHE A 52 26.75 -9.20 26.47
C PHE A 52 26.47 -10.63 26.96
N ILE A 53 27.50 -11.24 27.54
CA ILE A 53 27.44 -12.50 28.28
C ILE A 53 27.32 -12.15 29.76
N HIS A 54 26.39 -12.82 30.46
CA HIS A 54 26.67 -13.27 31.82
C HIS A 54 26.17 -14.71 32.02
N ASN A 55 27.15 -15.61 32.15
CA ASN A 55 27.08 -16.92 32.81
C ASN A 55 26.85 -16.70 34.32
N SER A 56 26.38 -17.63 35.16
CA SER A 56 25.92 -19.03 35.06
C SER A 56 25.66 -19.51 36.51
N GLN A 57 24.65 -20.37 36.74
CA GLN A 57 24.78 -21.71 37.37
C GLN A 57 23.53 -22.18 38.13
N GLN A 58 23.12 -23.40 37.75
CA GLN A 58 22.48 -24.49 38.52
C GLN A 58 21.07 -24.22 39.10
N CYS A 59 20.07 -25.07 38.88
CA CYS A 59 20.07 -26.51 39.17
C CYS A 59 19.25 -27.35 38.16
N ARG A 60 19.82 -28.49 37.77
CA ARG A 60 19.06 -29.67 37.35
C ARG A 60 18.49 -30.34 38.60
N LEU A 61 17.23 -30.78 38.55
CA LEU A 61 16.69 -32.07 39.02
C LEU A 61 15.19 -31.93 39.27
N LEU A 62 14.35 -32.59 38.46
CA LEU A 62 13.46 -33.66 38.91
C LEU A 62 12.52 -34.07 37.77
N ALA A 63 12.72 -35.30 37.31
CA ALA A 63 11.74 -36.06 36.55
C ALA A 63 10.61 -36.56 37.46
N ASN A 64 9.49 -36.90 36.83
CA ASN A 64 8.35 -37.69 37.32
C ASN A 64 7.33 -36.99 38.22
N LYS A 65 6.14 -36.71 37.66
CA LYS A 65 4.94 -37.51 37.94
C LYS A 65 3.80 -37.21 36.96
N ARG A 66 3.40 -38.25 36.23
CA ARG A 66 2.11 -38.38 35.55
C ARG A 66 0.96 -38.11 36.54
N LYS A 67 0.02 -37.23 36.20
CA LYS A 67 -1.39 -37.40 36.59
C LYS A 67 -2.30 -36.97 35.44
N ARG A 68 -2.90 -37.98 34.82
CA ARG A 68 -4.13 -37.88 34.01
C ARG A 68 -5.22 -37.26 34.88
N PHE A 69 -5.78 -36.13 34.44
CA PHE A 69 -7.13 -35.73 34.86
C PHE A 69 -8.06 -35.94 33.67
N ARG A 70 -8.85 -37.02 33.76
CA ARG A 70 -10.09 -37.23 33.00
C ARG A 70 -11.19 -36.60 33.84
N SER A 71 -11.86 -35.56 33.37
CA SER A 71 -13.24 -35.29 33.78
C SER A 71 -14.17 -35.74 32.65
N LYS A 72 -15.24 -36.43 33.03
CA LYS A 72 -16.26 -36.99 32.16
C LYS A 72 -17.59 -36.40 32.61
N LYS A 73 -18.40 -36.00 31.62
CA LYS A 73 -19.86 -35.76 31.58
C LYS A 73 -20.36 -34.34 31.91
N PRO A 74 -21.53 -33.93 31.36
CA PRO A 74 -22.14 -34.30 30.07
C PRO A 74 -22.65 -33.08 29.27
N PHE A 75 -23.04 -33.34 28.01
CA PHE A 75 -23.79 -32.42 27.15
C PHE A 75 -25.12 -32.01 27.78
N ALA A 76 -25.43 -30.72 27.76
CA ALA A 76 -26.77 -30.19 27.98
C ALA A 76 -27.37 -29.80 26.63
N ASN A 77 -28.34 -30.60 26.17
CA ASN A 77 -29.31 -30.19 25.17
C ASN A 77 -30.24 -29.14 25.79
N SER A 78 -30.38 -28.00 25.12
CA SER A 78 -31.59 -27.18 25.25
C SER A 78 -32.15 -26.97 23.85
N ASN A 79 -33.10 -27.82 23.50
CA ASN A 79 -34.11 -27.50 22.50
C ASN A 79 -34.95 -26.37 23.09
N VAL A 80 -34.83 -25.18 22.51
CA VAL A 80 -35.86 -24.16 22.59
C VAL A 80 -36.31 -23.93 21.15
N GLU A 81 -37.56 -24.31 20.89
CA GLU A 81 -38.27 -24.06 19.63
C GLU A 81 -38.19 -22.58 19.30
N ILE A 82 -37.52 -22.24 18.20
CA ILE A 82 -37.68 -20.94 17.56
C ILE A 82 -38.46 -21.19 16.28
N THR A 83 -39.67 -20.66 16.29
CA THR A 83 -40.66 -20.65 15.23
C THR A 83 -40.04 -20.15 13.93
N VAL A 84 -40.18 -20.94 12.87
CA VAL A 84 -39.85 -20.53 11.50
C VAL A 84 -40.75 -19.37 11.09
N LYS A 85 -40.16 -18.23 10.75
CA LYS A 85 -40.83 -17.17 9.99
C LYS A 85 -40.03 -16.84 8.72
N SER A 86 -40.79 -16.77 7.65
CA SER A 86 -40.43 -16.63 6.23
C SER A 86 -39.51 -15.44 5.92
N MET A 87 -38.71 -15.63 4.86
CA MET A 87 -38.00 -14.59 4.12
C MET A 87 -38.92 -13.43 3.74
N GLY A 88 -38.37 -12.22 3.83
CA GLY A 88 -38.94 -10.97 3.35
C GLY A 88 -38.35 -9.78 4.12
N ASP A 89 -37.45 -9.04 3.47
CA ASP A 89 -37.26 -7.59 3.57
C ASP A 89 -35.82 -7.08 3.79
N SER A 90 -35.32 -6.48 2.70
CA SER A 90 -34.42 -5.33 2.53
C SER A 90 -33.30 -5.09 3.54
N PHE A 91 -32.05 -5.33 3.11
CA PHE A 91 -30.86 -4.73 3.70
C PHE A 91 -30.64 -3.32 3.11
N GLN A 92 -30.83 -2.29 3.92
CA GLN A 92 -30.21 -0.98 3.71
C GLN A 92 -28.86 -0.91 4.46
N PRO A 93 -27.84 -0.22 3.93
CA PRO A 93 -26.55 -0.05 4.60
C PRO A 93 -26.65 0.91 5.80
N SER A 94 -26.06 0.52 6.92
CA SER A 94 -26.02 1.30 8.16
C SER A 94 -25.07 2.50 8.04
N LEU A 95 -25.65 3.70 7.87
CA LEU A 95 -25.03 4.97 8.24
C LEU A 95 -25.05 5.10 9.76
N ASN A 96 -23.91 5.02 10.43
CA ASN A 96 -23.81 5.45 11.82
C ASN A 96 -22.67 6.48 11.97
N HIS A 97 -23.07 7.65 12.48
CA HIS A 97 -22.30 8.78 13.00
C HIS A 97 -21.84 9.90 12.04
N VAL A 98 -22.77 10.85 11.80
CA VAL A 98 -22.49 12.29 11.67
C VAL A 98 -23.50 13.06 12.53
N SER A 99 -23.06 14.07 13.29
CA SER A 99 -23.95 15.15 13.75
C SER A 99 -23.20 16.48 13.90
N TYR A 100 -23.98 17.55 13.67
CA TYR A 100 -23.70 18.98 13.55
C TYR A 100 -23.01 19.41 12.25
N GLY A 101 -23.61 20.21 11.35
CA GLY A 101 -24.84 20.99 11.38
C GLY A 101 -24.56 22.32 10.65
N GLY A 102 -25.12 22.50 9.45
CA GLY A 102 -24.96 23.72 8.65
C GLY A 102 -25.74 23.61 7.34
N GLN A 103 -26.85 24.33 7.25
CA GLN A 103 -27.75 24.44 6.11
C GLN A 103 -27.03 25.10 4.92
N PHE A 104 -27.01 24.45 3.76
CA PHE A 104 -26.82 25.10 2.47
C PHE A 104 -27.74 24.44 1.44
N ASP A 105 -28.62 25.26 0.85
CA ASP A 105 -29.52 24.89 -0.23
C ASP A 105 -28.70 24.53 -1.48
N VAL A 106 -28.83 23.29 -1.93
CA VAL A 106 -28.39 22.85 -3.26
C VAL A 106 -29.65 22.75 -4.10
N LEU A 107 -29.79 23.67 -5.06
CA LEU A 107 -30.78 23.57 -6.12
C LEU A 107 -30.53 22.24 -6.87
N SER A 108 -31.51 21.36 -6.76
CA SER A 108 -31.62 20.13 -7.51
C SER A 108 -32.02 20.44 -8.94
N GLU A 109 -31.10 20.25 -9.88
CA GLU A 109 -31.47 19.99 -11.27
C GLU A 109 -31.06 18.56 -11.63
N ASP A 110 -32.09 17.76 -11.93
CA ASP A 110 -32.04 16.39 -12.41
C ASP A 110 -31.28 16.30 -13.75
N GLU A 111 -30.05 15.79 -13.73
CA GLU A 111 -29.34 15.34 -14.94
C GLU A 111 -28.95 13.86 -14.84
N SER A 112 -29.87 13.00 -14.42
CA SER A 112 -29.60 11.56 -14.30
C SER A 112 -29.71 10.76 -15.61
N GLN A 113 -30.06 11.36 -16.75
CA GLN A 113 -30.25 10.63 -18.02
C GLN A 113 -29.53 11.19 -19.27
N SER A 114 -28.74 12.25 -19.16
CA SER A 114 -28.12 12.93 -20.34
C SER A 114 -26.76 12.34 -20.79
N TRP A 115 -26.07 11.60 -19.94
CA TRP A 115 -24.63 11.31 -20.13
C TRP A 115 -24.29 10.25 -21.19
N ILE A 116 -25.26 9.46 -21.68
CA ILE A 116 -25.01 8.42 -22.70
C ILE A 116 -25.02 8.98 -24.13
N GLN A 117 -25.55 10.19 -24.38
CA GLN A 117 -25.76 10.71 -25.75
C GLN A 117 -24.73 11.74 -26.25
N LEU A 118 -23.80 12.21 -25.42
CA LEU A 118 -22.86 13.28 -25.79
C LEU A 118 -21.59 12.84 -26.54
N ASN A 119 -21.54 11.59 -27.04
CA ASN A 119 -20.36 11.05 -27.74
C ASN A 119 -20.35 11.21 -29.27
N ASN A 120 -21.26 11.99 -29.86
CA ASN A 120 -21.28 12.21 -31.31
C ASN A 120 -21.58 13.67 -31.68
N SER A 121 -20.66 14.59 -31.41
CA SER A 121 -20.48 15.82 -32.21
C SER A 121 -19.37 16.71 -31.65
N ALA A 122 -18.16 16.54 -32.19
CA ALA A 122 -17.14 17.58 -32.13
C ALA A 122 -16.22 17.47 -33.34
N SER A 123 -16.67 18.00 -34.48
CA SER A 123 -15.80 18.33 -35.60
C SER A 123 -15.51 19.82 -35.63
N THR A 124 -14.21 20.11 -35.74
CA THR A 124 -13.55 21.28 -36.33
C THR A 124 -13.68 22.63 -35.63
N THR A 125 -12.65 22.99 -34.86
CA THR A 125 -12.03 24.31 -34.94
C THR A 125 -10.52 24.17 -35.11
N ASN A 126 -10.01 24.83 -36.15
CA ASN A 126 -8.59 24.99 -36.48
C ASN A 126 -7.88 25.71 -35.33
N ASP A 127 -6.83 25.10 -34.79
CA ASP A 127 -5.85 25.87 -34.03
C ASP A 127 -4.42 25.35 -34.26
N ASN A 128 -3.50 26.31 -34.27
CA ASN A 128 -2.18 26.28 -34.88
C ASN A 128 -1.31 25.03 -34.63
N ARG A 129 -0.65 24.59 -35.70
CA ARG A 129 0.44 23.59 -35.73
C ARG A 129 1.57 23.98 -34.78
N SER A 130 1.47 23.61 -33.51
CA SER A 130 2.64 23.15 -32.77
C SER A 130 2.93 21.72 -33.22
N ILE A 131 4.21 21.40 -33.40
CA ILE A 131 4.65 20.05 -33.78
C ILE A 131 4.20 19.10 -32.65
N ARG A 132 3.02 18.48 -32.78
CA ARG A 132 2.59 17.37 -31.93
C ARG A 132 3.55 16.23 -32.24
N ARG A 133 4.63 16.13 -31.45
CA ARG A 133 5.49 14.95 -31.46
C ARG A 133 4.60 13.80 -31.00
N GLU A 134 4.34 12.86 -31.89
CA GLU A 134 3.41 11.75 -31.63
C GLU A 134 3.87 10.97 -30.38
N ILE A 135 2.93 10.79 -29.44
CA ILE A 135 3.10 9.88 -28.32
C ILE A 135 3.33 8.49 -28.93
N PRO A 136 4.38 7.74 -28.53
CA PRO A 136 4.63 6.43 -29.09
C PRO A 136 3.41 5.51 -28.93
N PRO A 137 3.09 4.65 -29.92
CA PRO A 137 1.95 3.72 -29.82
C PRO A 137 2.11 2.73 -28.66
N ASN A 138 3.33 2.51 -28.18
CA ASN A 138 3.65 1.69 -27.01
C ASN A 138 3.68 2.49 -25.68
N PHE A 139 3.07 3.68 -25.59
CA PHE A 139 3.09 4.52 -24.40
C PHE A 139 2.60 3.78 -23.14
N ARG A 140 1.53 3.00 -23.28
CA ARG A 140 0.84 2.28 -22.18
C ARG A 140 0.46 0.87 -22.61
N ILE A 141 1.46 0.00 -22.74
CA ILE A 141 1.27 -1.41 -23.11
C ILE A 141 1.60 -2.33 -21.93
N TRP A 142 0.98 -3.50 -21.91
CA TRP A 142 1.34 -4.56 -20.96
C TRP A 142 2.68 -5.20 -21.36
N GLU A 143 3.59 -5.28 -20.41
CA GLU A 143 4.90 -5.89 -20.54
C GLU A 143 4.98 -7.15 -19.67
N PRO A 144 5.37 -8.31 -20.23
CA PRO A 144 5.61 -9.50 -19.44
C PRO A 144 6.86 -9.32 -18.55
N VAL A 145 6.77 -9.84 -17.32
CA VAL A 145 7.84 -9.78 -16.32
C VAL A 145 8.25 -11.20 -15.94
N GLY A 146 9.53 -11.54 -16.15
CA GLY A 146 10.10 -12.84 -15.78
C GLY A 146 9.93 -13.94 -16.85
N LYS A 147 10.39 -15.16 -16.52
CA LYS A 147 10.31 -16.33 -17.41
C LYS A 147 8.95 -17.02 -17.25
N TRP A 148 8.16 -17.05 -18.31
CA TRP A 148 6.89 -17.78 -18.36
C TRP A 148 7.16 -19.29 -18.29
N SER A 149 6.75 -19.97 -17.22
CA SER A 149 6.65 -21.44 -17.22
C SER A 149 5.22 -21.81 -17.60
N ASN A 150 5.07 -22.40 -18.79
CA ASN A 150 3.75 -22.73 -19.35
C ASN A 150 3.12 -24.00 -18.73
N THR A 151 3.52 -24.36 -17.51
CA THR A 151 2.94 -25.46 -16.76
C THR A 151 1.61 -25.00 -16.18
N TYR A 152 0.58 -24.97 -17.04
CA TYR A 152 -0.80 -24.75 -16.65
C TYR A 152 -1.27 -25.99 -15.88
N ASP A 153 -1.10 -26.00 -14.56
CA ASP A 153 -1.59 -27.08 -13.70
C ASP A 153 -3.05 -26.87 -13.26
N GLY A 154 -3.67 -25.75 -13.66
CA GLY A 154 -5.05 -25.41 -13.32
C GLY A 154 -5.27 -25.00 -11.86
N THR A 155 -4.20 -24.83 -11.08
CA THR A 155 -4.25 -24.51 -9.64
C THR A 155 -3.97 -23.03 -9.32
N SER A 156 -3.54 -22.24 -10.30
CA SER A 156 -3.15 -20.84 -10.10
C SER A 156 -4.29 -19.85 -10.34
N PHE A 157 -4.34 -18.81 -9.52
CA PHE A 157 -5.36 -17.75 -9.55
C PHE A 157 -4.71 -16.43 -9.99
N LYS A 158 -5.14 -15.90 -11.14
CA LYS A 158 -4.59 -14.65 -11.70
C LYS A 158 -5.52 -13.49 -11.46
N PHE A 159 -4.97 -12.31 -11.18
CA PHE A 159 -5.75 -11.10 -10.95
C PHE A 159 -4.96 -9.83 -11.24
N LYS A 160 -5.65 -8.80 -11.72
CA LYS A 160 -5.12 -7.46 -12.02
C LYS A 160 -5.30 -6.51 -10.84
N VAL A 161 -4.22 -5.84 -10.45
CA VAL A 161 -4.22 -4.76 -9.46
C VAL A 161 -3.91 -3.45 -10.17
N VAL A 162 -4.73 -2.42 -9.94
CA VAL A 162 -4.49 -1.05 -10.40
C VAL A 162 -4.31 -0.13 -9.19
N SER A 163 -3.30 0.74 -9.21
CA SER A 163 -3.11 1.82 -8.24
C SER A 163 -3.21 3.16 -8.93
N TYR A 164 -4.04 4.08 -8.44
CA TYR A 164 -4.25 5.36 -9.11
C TYR A 164 -4.59 6.51 -8.14
N ASN A 165 -3.74 7.53 -8.08
CA ASN A 165 -4.09 8.83 -7.52
C ASN A 165 -4.99 9.56 -8.54
N VAL A 166 -6.25 9.82 -8.17
CA VAL A 166 -7.28 10.32 -9.10
C VAL A 166 -7.50 11.84 -9.04
N LEU A 167 -6.67 12.55 -8.27
CA LEU A 167 -6.71 14.00 -8.07
C LEU A 167 -8.08 14.50 -7.59
N ALA A 168 -8.22 14.68 -6.28
CA ALA A 168 -9.46 15.19 -5.71
C ALA A 168 -9.76 16.59 -6.26
N GLN A 169 -11.02 16.84 -6.67
CA GLN A 169 -11.40 18.14 -7.23
C GLN A 169 -11.13 19.29 -6.24
N CYS A 170 -11.43 19.07 -4.96
CA CYS A 170 -11.18 20.05 -3.92
C CYS A 170 -9.69 20.37 -3.72
N LEU A 171 -8.79 19.41 -3.98
CA LEU A 171 -7.34 19.62 -3.91
C LEU A 171 -6.85 20.40 -5.13
N LEU A 172 -7.31 20.03 -6.33
CA LEU A 172 -7.06 20.78 -7.56
C LEU A 172 -7.44 22.26 -7.40
N GLU A 173 -8.66 22.52 -6.90
CA GLU A 173 -9.20 23.87 -6.69
C GLU A 173 -8.50 24.64 -5.58
N SER A 174 -7.93 23.94 -4.60
CA SER A 174 -7.12 24.56 -3.53
C SER A 174 -5.74 24.98 -4.04
N TYR A 175 -5.20 24.33 -5.08
CA TYR A 175 -3.87 24.57 -5.61
C TYR A 175 -3.85 24.79 -7.14
N PRO A 176 -4.65 25.73 -7.68
CA PRO A 176 -4.78 25.94 -9.12
C PRO A 176 -3.48 26.38 -9.78
N HIS A 177 -2.54 26.91 -8.99
CA HIS A 177 -1.23 27.34 -9.48
C HIS A 177 -0.36 26.20 -10.01
N LEU A 178 -0.62 24.96 -9.59
CA LEU A 178 0.05 23.75 -10.10
C LEU A 178 -0.40 23.41 -11.53
N TYR A 179 -1.60 23.83 -11.93
CA TYR A 179 -2.26 23.42 -13.17
C TYR A 179 -2.38 24.54 -14.21
N LYS A 180 -1.59 25.62 -14.08
CA LYS A 180 -1.64 26.80 -14.98
C LYS A 180 -1.41 26.48 -16.46
N ASN A 181 -0.68 25.41 -16.73
CA ASN A 181 -0.37 24.97 -18.09
C ASN A 181 -1.40 23.99 -18.66
N CYS A 182 -2.39 23.57 -17.85
CA CYS A 182 -3.46 22.70 -18.29
C CYS A 182 -4.59 23.54 -18.92
N TYR A 183 -5.32 22.95 -19.85
CA TYR A 183 -6.47 23.62 -20.44
C TYR A 183 -7.62 23.71 -19.42
N PRO A 184 -8.23 24.88 -19.16
CA PRO A 184 -9.23 25.03 -18.08
C PRO A 184 -10.44 24.09 -18.17
N HIS A 185 -10.86 23.72 -19.39
CA HIS A 185 -11.91 22.73 -19.59
C HIS A 185 -11.52 21.35 -19.03
N ASP A 186 -10.25 20.96 -19.18
CA ASP A 186 -9.74 19.66 -18.73
C ASP A 186 -9.60 19.55 -17.21
N LEU A 187 -9.72 20.67 -16.49
CA LEU A 187 -9.67 20.73 -15.02
C LEU A 187 -11.04 20.55 -14.36
N LYS A 188 -12.13 20.64 -15.12
CA LYS A 188 -13.49 20.51 -14.59
C LYS A 188 -13.77 19.06 -14.20
N TRP A 189 -14.36 18.85 -13.02
CA TRP A 189 -14.62 17.50 -12.49
C TRP A 189 -15.39 16.60 -13.47
N HIS A 190 -16.49 17.06 -14.07
CA HIS A 190 -17.27 16.21 -15.00
C HIS A 190 -16.46 15.72 -16.20
N VAL A 191 -15.52 16.53 -16.69
CA VAL A 191 -14.60 16.17 -17.78
C VAL A 191 -13.60 15.14 -17.30
N ARG A 192 -12.93 15.41 -16.17
CA ARG A 192 -11.94 14.50 -15.57
C ARG A 192 -12.56 13.17 -15.17
N ALA A 193 -13.71 13.19 -14.51
CA ALA A 193 -14.46 12.02 -14.08
C ALA A 193 -14.76 11.09 -15.26
N THR A 194 -15.21 11.64 -16.39
CA THR A 194 -15.45 10.84 -17.60
C THR A 194 -14.17 10.14 -18.06
N ARG A 195 -13.04 10.84 -18.11
CA ARG A 195 -11.75 10.27 -18.52
C ARG A 195 -11.23 9.22 -17.53
N LEU A 196 -11.31 9.50 -16.24
CA LEU A 196 -10.94 8.57 -15.17
C LEU A 196 -11.75 7.27 -15.27
N TYR A 197 -13.07 7.40 -15.44
CA TYR A 197 -13.96 6.25 -15.58
C TYR A 197 -13.60 5.44 -16.81
N THR A 198 -13.46 6.07 -17.97
CA THR A 198 -13.04 5.41 -19.20
C THR A 198 -11.70 4.70 -19.05
N GLU A 199 -10.68 5.35 -18.50
CA GLU A 199 -9.36 4.74 -18.28
C GLU A 199 -9.44 3.52 -17.36
N ILE A 200 -10.14 3.63 -16.22
CA ILE A 200 -10.30 2.52 -15.27
C ILE A 200 -11.05 1.35 -15.90
N LEU A 201 -12.08 1.61 -16.71
CA LEU A 201 -12.79 0.57 -17.45
C LEU A 201 -11.89 -0.16 -18.44
N HIS A 202 -11.04 0.56 -19.18
CA HIS A 202 -10.11 -0.06 -20.13
C HIS A 202 -9.04 -0.93 -19.45
N LEU A 203 -8.64 -0.58 -18.22
CA LEU A 203 -7.70 -1.38 -17.44
C LEU A 203 -8.34 -2.66 -16.88
N GLU A 204 -9.67 -2.67 -16.72
CA GLU A 204 -10.49 -3.73 -16.13
C GLU A 204 -9.85 -4.34 -14.86
N PRO A 205 -9.57 -3.53 -13.82
CA PRO A 205 -8.95 -4.03 -12.59
C PRO A 205 -9.76 -5.17 -11.97
N ASP A 206 -9.11 -6.13 -11.31
CA ASP A 206 -9.82 -7.02 -10.38
C ASP A 206 -9.82 -6.42 -8.97
N ILE A 207 -8.78 -5.63 -8.67
CA ILE A 207 -8.63 -4.79 -7.49
C ILE A 207 -8.13 -3.40 -7.91
N LEU A 208 -8.78 -2.35 -7.41
CA LEU A 208 -8.51 -0.95 -7.71
C LEU A 208 -8.22 -0.21 -6.40
N CYS A 209 -6.97 0.21 -6.23
CA CYS A 209 -6.48 0.99 -5.12
C CYS A 209 -6.40 2.47 -5.53
N LEU A 210 -7.15 3.33 -4.85
CA LEU A 210 -7.28 4.75 -5.19
C LEU A 210 -6.76 5.64 -4.08
N GLN A 211 -6.11 6.74 -4.46
CA GLN A 211 -5.71 7.83 -3.60
C GLN A 211 -6.39 9.13 -4.05
N GLU A 212 -6.55 10.09 -3.14
CA GLU A 212 -7.29 11.34 -3.38
C GLU A 212 -8.76 11.13 -3.81
N VAL A 213 -9.40 10.12 -3.22
CA VAL A 213 -10.83 9.89 -3.40
C VAL A 213 -11.61 10.93 -2.60
N GLN A 214 -12.28 11.86 -3.29
CA GLN A 214 -13.09 12.88 -2.63
C GLN A 214 -14.42 12.31 -2.12
N ALA A 215 -14.70 12.46 -0.82
CA ALA A 215 -15.85 11.86 -0.15
C ALA A 215 -17.19 12.25 -0.78
N SER A 216 -17.34 13.51 -1.21
CA SER A 216 -18.59 13.99 -1.84
C SER A 216 -18.87 13.38 -3.22
N HIS A 217 -17.91 12.66 -3.82
CA HIS A 217 -18.07 11.99 -5.11
C HIS A 217 -18.37 10.48 -4.96
N LEU A 218 -18.44 9.95 -3.73
CA LEU A 218 -18.70 8.52 -3.49
C LEU A 218 -20.05 8.07 -4.08
N SER A 219 -21.12 8.79 -3.79
CA SER A 219 -22.47 8.44 -4.25
C SER A 219 -22.71 8.68 -5.74
N SER A 220 -21.99 9.61 -6.36
CA SER A 220 -22.24 10.04 -7.74
C SER A 220 -21.26 9.45 -8.77
N PHE A 221 -20.02 9.19 -8.37
CA PHE A 221 -18.97 8.69 -9.26
C PHE A 221 -18.53 7.27 -8.91
N TYR A 222 -18.14 7.03 -7.66
CA TYR A 222 -17.53 5.75 -7.29
C TYR A 222 -18.55 4.62 -7.08
N SER A 223 -19.81 4.94 -6.75
CA SER A 223 -20.94 3.99 -6.71
C SER A 223 -21.13 3.23 -8.02
N LYS A 224 -20.75 3.82 -9.17
CA LYS A 224 -20.77 3.16 -10.48
C LYS A 224 -19.92 1.89 -10.51
N PHE A 225 -18.82 1.83 -9.77
CA PHE A 225 -18.03 0.60 -9.66
C PHE A 225 -18.77 -0.46 -8.83
N GLU A 226 -19.52 -0.07 -7.82
CA GLU A 226 -20.33 -0.99 -7.02
C GLU A 226 -21.48 -1.59 -7.82
N GLU A 227 -22.14 -0.77 -8.65
CA GLU A 227 -23.14 -1.20 -9.63
C GLU A 227 -22.58 -2.23 -10.62
N MET A 228 -21.29 -2.12 -10.97
CA MET A 228 -20.57 -3.10 -11.80
C MET A 228 -20.09 -4.35 -11.02
N GLY A 229 -20.46 -4.49 -9.75
CA GLY A 229 -20.15 -5.68 -8.94
C GLY A 229 -18.84 -5.59 -8.14
N TYR A 230 -18.25 -4.39 -7.99
CA TYR A 230 -17.18 -4.19 -7.03
C TYR A 230 -17.74 -4.00 -5.60
N TYR A 231 -16.90 -4.23 -4.61
CA TYR A 231 -17.11 -3.82 -3.24
C TYR A 231 -16.01 -2.83 -2.87
N GLY A 232 -16.39 -1.63 -2.42
CA GLY A 232 -15.47 -0.58 -2.03
C GLY A 232 -15.33 -0.47 -0.51
N VAL A 233 -14.10 -0.30 -0.04
CA VAL A 233 -13.82 0.16 1.32
C VAL A 233 -13.06 1.48 1.21
N PHE A 234 -13.57 2.52 1.87
CA PHE A 234 -13.02 3.88 1.81
C PHE A 234 -12.67 4.38 3.21
N LYS A 235 -11.49 5.02 3.31
CA LYS A 235 -11.06 5.76 4.50
C LYS A 235 -10.72 7.19 4.11
N GLN A 236 -11.54 8.11 4.58
CA GLN A 236 -11.25 9.54 4.51
C GLN A 236 -10.05 9.89 5.40
N LYS A 237 -9.20 10.82 4.95
CA LYS A 237 -8.21 11.46 5.81
C LYS A 237 -8.90 12.13 7.01
N THR A 238 -8.23 12.18 8.15
CA THR A 238 -8.78 12.80 9.37
C THR A 238 -8.79 14.34 9.28
N GLY A 239 -9.24 14.99 10.35
CA GLY A 239 -9.33 16.45 10.43
C GLY A 239 -10.35 17.02 9.42
N HIS A 240 -9.99 18.12 8.77
CA HIS A 240 -10.87 18.81 7.80
C HIS A 240 -10.62 18.41 6.34
N ARG A 241 -9.94 17.28 6.11
CA ARG A 241 -9.64 16.79 4.76
C ARG A 241 -10.89 16.15 4.15
N LYS A 242 -11.09 16.37 2.85
CA LYS A 242 -12.27 15.87 2.11
C LYS A 242 -11.95 14.66 1.23
N ASP A 243 -10.67 14.31 1.13
CA ASP A 243 -10.15 13.23 0.32
C ASP A 243 -9.64 12.07 1.19
N GLY A 244 -9.43 10.91 0.59
CA GLY A 244 -8.99 9.70 1.28
C GLY A 244 -8.42 8.64 0.35
N CYS A 245 -8.30 7.43 0.88
CA CYS A 245 -7.92 6.24 0.12
C CYS A 245 -9.10 5.28 0.01
N ALA A 246 -9.20 4.56 -1.11
CA ALA A 246 -10.20 3.50 -1.27
C ALA A 246 -9.58 2.24 -1.90
N ILE A 247 -10.14 1.08 -1.57
CA ILE A 247 -9.86 -0.17 -2.27
C ILE A 247 -11.19 -0.75 -2.75
N TYR A 248 -11.33 -0.92 -4.06
CA TYR A 248 -12.45 -1.62 -4.70
C TYR A 248 -11.98 -2.98 -5.21
N PHE A 249 -12.76 -4.04 -5.01
CA PHE A 249 -12.46 -5.37 -5.57
C PHE A 249 -13.70 -6.06 -6.14
N LYS A 250 -13.54 -6.90 -7.17
CA LYS A 250 -14.66 -7.65 -7.76
C LYS A 250 -15.23 -8.69 -6.77
N ARG A 251 -16.50 -8.54 -6.39
CA ARG A 251 -17.19 -9.50 -5.49
C ARG A 251 -17.30 -10.90 -6.08
N SER A 252 -17.26 -11.02 -7.41
CA SER A 252 -17.25 -12.32 -8.08
C SER A 252 -15.94 -13.09 -7.89
N MET A 253 -14.84 -12.39 -7.57
CA MET A 253 -13.50 -12.97 -7.50
C MET A 253 -12.96 -13.11 -6.08
N PHE A 254 -13.41 -12.29 -5.13
CA PHE A 254 -12.84 -12.26 -3.78
C PHE A 254 -13.90 -12.22 -2.68
N ASN A 255 -13.58 -12.86 -1.55
CA ASN A 255 -14.21 -12.61 -0.27
C ASN A 255 -13.35 -11.61 0.52
N LEU A 256 -14.00 -10.65 1.18
CA LEU A 256 -13.36 -9.83 2.20
C LEU A 256 -13.39 -10.60 3.53
N GLU A 257 -12.22 -10.94 4.05
CA GLU A 257 -12.09 -11.61 5.34
C GLU A 257 -11.98 -10.60 6.48
N ASP A 258 -11.22 -9.53 6.26
CA ASP A 258 -10.91 -8.53 7.26
C ASP A 258 -10.44 -7.24 6.59
N HIS A 259 -10.51 -6.12 7.29
CA HIS A 259 -9.98 -4.84 6.81
C HIS A 259 -9.33 -4.06 7.95
N LEU A 260 -8.48 -3.11 7.57
CA LEU A 260 -7.73 -2.29 8.49
C LEU A 260 -7.67 -0.86 7.96
N ASN A 261 -8.10 0.09 8.78
CA ASN A 261 -7.86 1.51 8.56
C ASN A 261 -6.79 2.01 9.52
N VAL A 262 -5.83 2.80 9.01
CA VAL A 262 -4.72 3.34 9.80
C VAL A 262 -4.74 4.86 9.70
N GLU A 263 -4.83 5.53 10.84
CA GLU A 263 -4.66 6.97 10.96
C GLU A 263 -3.21 7.27 11.38
N PHE A 264 -2.48 8.02 10.56
CA PHE A 264 -1.07 8.31 10.88
C PHE A 264 -0.92 9.42 11.90
N TYR A 265 -1.97 10.19 12.20
CA TYR A 265 -1.93 11.15 13.30
C TYR A 265 -1.91 10.40 14.64
N GLN A 266 -0.87 10.63 15.44
CA GLN A 266 -0.68 10.01 16.75
C GLN A 266 -0.39 11.12 17.79
N PRO A 267 -1.37 11.52 18.63
CA PRO A 267 -1.22 12.59 19.61
C PRO A 267 -0.01 12.40 20.55
N ASP A 268 0.26 11.15 20.94
CA ASP A 268 1.35 10.80 21.85
C ASP A 268 2.72 10.72 21.15
N LEU A 269 2.77 10.94 19.84
CA LEU A 269 4.02 10.96 19.06
C LEU A 269 4.06 12.23 18.17
N PRO A 270 4.66 13.35 18.65
CA PRO A 270 4.62 14.64 17.96
C PRO A 270 5.13 14.64 16.52
N MET A 271 6.04 13.71 16.17
CA MET A 271 6.48 13.48 14.81
C MET A 271 5.32 13.20 13.85
N LEU A 272 4.36 12.37 14.29
CA LEU A 272 3.21 11.87 13.54
C LEU A 272 2.00 12.81 13.70
N ASN A 273 2.13 14.03 13.17
CA ASN A 273 1.17 15.13 13.35
C ASN A 273 0.37 15.49 12.09
N ARG A 274 0.11 14.53 11.20
CA ARG A 274 -0.63 14.76 9.95
C ARG A 274 -1.70 13.70 9.73
N ASP A 275 -2.81 14.16 9.15
CA ASP A 275 -4.06 13.43 8.91
C ASP A 275 -4.02 12.42 7.75
N ASN A 276 -2.84 12.05 7.27
CA ASN A 276 -2.71 11.03 6.24
C ASN A 276 -3.19 9.67 6.79
N VAL A 277 -3.64 8.81 5.88
CA VAL A 277 -4.23 7.51 6.23
C VAL A 277 -3.70 6.39 5.35
N GLY A 278 -3.79 5.16 5.85
CA GLY A 278 -3.62 3.93 5.10
C GLY A 278 -4.84 3.04 5.24
N ILE A 279 -5.04 2.16 4.26
CA ILE A 279 -6.07 1.12 4.31
C ILE A 279 -5.48 -0.20 3.80
N ALA A 280 -5.84 -1.31 4.43
CA ALA A 280 -5.48 -2.65 3.98
C ALA A 280 -6.68 -3.60 4.07
N LEU A 281 -6.83 -4.49 3.10
CA LEU A 281 -7.85 -5.54 3.08
C LEU A 281 -7.16 -6.91 3.07
N ARG A 282 -7.74 -7.87 3.79
CA ARG A 282 -7.42 -9.29 3.66
C ARG A 282 -8.47 -9.95 2.78
N LEU A 283 -8.04 -10.42 1.61
CA LEU A 283 -8.91 -10.98 0.60
C LEU A 283 -8.58 -12.45 0.38
N SER A 284 -9.60 -13.30 0.25
CA SER A 284 -9.43 -14.68 -0.23
C SER A 284 -10.09 -14.88 -1.60
N PRO A 285 -9.42 -15.57 -2.55
CA PRO A 285 -10.01 -15.89 -3.84
C PRO A 285 -11.28 -16.75 -3.69
N ARG A 286 -12.30 -16.46 -4.49
CA ARG A 286 -13.54 -17.26 -4.60
C ARG A 286 -13.41 -18.47 -5.51
N ASN A 287 -12.20 -18.82 -5.96
CA ASN A 287 -11.99 -19.91 -6.90
C ASN A 287 -12.20 -21.28 -6.20
N PRO A 288 -13.21 -22.09 -6.57
CA PRO A 288 -13.46 -23.39 -5.95
C PRO A 288 -12.37 -24.44 -6.28
N ARG A 289 -11.48 -24.18 -7.23
CA ARG A 289 -10.37 -25.08 -7.63
C ARG A 289 -9.01 -24.69 -7.03
N ALA A 290 -8.90 -23.52 -6.41
CA ALA A 290 -7.69 -23.09 -5.72
C ALA A 290 -7.97 -23.06 -4.21
N ALA A 291 -7.03 -23.52 -3.38
CA ALA A 291 -7.12 -23.32 -1.94
C ALA A 291 -7.28 -21.82 -1.66
N PRO A 292 -8.24 -21.39 -0.81
CA PRO A 292 -8.56 -19.99 -0.56
C PRO A 292 -7.49 -19.36 0.34
N THR A 293 -6.23 -19.34 -0.12
CA THR A 293 -5.14 -18.73 0.65
C THR A 293 -5.35 -17.22 0.61
N PRO A 294 -5.56 -16.57 1.77
CA PRO A 294 -5.73 -15.14 1.82
C PRO A 294 -4.45 -14.40 1.43
N PHE A 295 -4.60 -13.16 0.96
CA PHE A 295 -3.53 -12.21 0.77
C PHE A 295 -3.97 -10.83 1.24
N VAL A 296 -3.01 -9.95 1.51
CA VAL A 296 -3.24 -8.57 1.93
C VAL A 296 -3.00 -7.64 0.75
N ILE A 297 -3.95 -6.75 0.49
CA ILE A 297 -3.80 -5.60 -0.42
C ILE A 297 -3.89 -4.32 0.41
N ALA A 298 -2.91 -3.44 0.29
CA ALA A 298 -2.83 -2.19 1.03
C ALA A 298 -2.64 -1.00 0.09
N THR A 299 -3.15 0.16 0.48
CA THR A 299 -2.86 1.44 -0.17
C THR A 299 -2.71 2.57 0.84
N THR A 300 -1.88 3.56 0.53
CA THR A 300 -1.77 4.79 1.33
C THR A 300 -1.47 6.00 0.44
N HIS A 301 -1.60 7.19 1.01
CA HIS A 301 -1.14 8.45 0.42
C HIS A 301 -0.34 9.21 1.50
N LEU A 302 0.99 9.17 1.38
CA LEU A 302 1.91 9.78 2.36
C LEU A 302 1.97 11.31 2.23
N GLN A 303 2.56 11.98 3.23
CA GLN A 303 2.69 13.44 3.27
C GLN A 303 3.41 14.01 2.03
N TYR A 304 2.73 14.92 1.31
CA TYR A 304 3.23 15.58 0.11
C TYR A 304 4.49 16.44 0.33
N HIS A 305 4.53 17.24 1.41
CA HIS A 305 5.53 18.32 1.54
C HIS A 305 6.98 17.84 1.27
N PRO A 306 7.68 18.33 0.23
CA PRO A 306 8.93 17.71 -0.24
C PRO A 306 10.03 17.58 0.82
N LYS A 307 10.15 18.56 1.72
CA LYS A 307 11.15 18.56 2.80
C LYS A 307 10.85 17.62 3.97
N ARG A 308 9.66 16.99 4.01
CA ARG A 308 9.21 16.20 5.16
C ARG A 308 9.45 14.70 4.99
N THR A 309 10.68 14.34 4.59
CA THR A 309 11.10 12.92 4.48
C THR A 309 11.05 12.21 5.82
N ASP A 310 11.38 12.93 6.91
CA ASP A 310 11.18 12.51 8.30
C ASP A 310 9.77 11.96 8.54
N LEU A 311 8.76 12.78 8.27
CA LEU A 311 7.37 12.42 8.51
C LEU A 311 6.90 11.29 7.60
N ARG A 312 7.27 11.30 6.32
CA ARG A 312 6.95 10.18 5.41
C ARG A 312 7.55 8.87 5.89
N LEU A 313 8.77 8.91 6.42
CA LEU A 313 9.45 7.74 6.97
C LEU A 313 8.75 7.23 8.26
N ALA A 314 8.28 8.14 9.12
CA ALA A 314 7.48 7.79 10.29
C ALA A 314 6.11 7.19 9.90
N GLN A 315 5.43 7.78 8.92
CA GLN A 315 4.14 7.29 8.42
C GLN A 315 4.26 5.88 7.86
N ILE A 316 5.28 5.62 7.03
CA ILE A 316 5.49 4.29 6.47
C ILE A 316 5.97 3.29 7.54
N GLN A 317 6.75 3.71 8.54
CA GLN A 317 7.13 2.85 9.66
C GLN A 317 5.89 2.34 10.43
N LEU A 318 4.96 3.23 10.77
CA LEU A 318 3.70 2.85 11.39
C LEU A 318 2.87 1.95 10.47
N PHE A 319 2.73 2.30 9.19
CA PHE A 319 1.92 1.50 8.27
C PHE A 319 2.49 0.09 8.05
N LEU A 320 3.81 -0.05 8.00
CA LEU A 320 4.48 -1.35 7.90
C LEU A 320 4.26 -2.20 9.16
N ALA A 321 4.24 -1.60 10.35
CA ALA A 321 3.92 -2.30 11.61
C ALA A 321 2.48 -2.81 11.65
N GLU A 322 1.56 -2.01 11.11
CA GLU A 322 0.16 -2.35 10.96
C GLU A 322 -0.05 -3.48 9.93
N ILE A 323 0.61 -3.41 8.77
CA ILE A 323 0.60 -4.47 7.76
C ILE A 323 1.24 -5.76 8.29
N ASP A 324 2.35 -5.66 9.03
CA ASP A 324 3.03 -6.80 9.64
C ASP A 324 2.10 -7.58 10.56
N ARG A 325 1.41 -6.92 11.51
CA ARG A 325 0.45 -7.64 12.38
C ARG A 325 -0.74 -8.19 11.60
N PHE A 326 -1.20 -7.46 10.59
CA PHE A 326 -2.43 -7.79 9.86
C PHE A 326 -2.24 -8.93 8.83
N ALA A 327 -1.03 -9.06 8.28
CA ALA A 327 -0.66 -10.13 7.36
C ALA A 327 -0.17 -11.39 8.07
N TYR A 328 0.25 -11.30 9.33
CA TYR A 328 0.73 -12.45 10.08
C TYR A 328 -0.42 -13.40 10.44
N TYR A 329 -0.20 -14.70 10.24
CA TYR A 329 -1.11 -15.75 10.69
C TYR A 329 -0.37 -16.78 11.53
N ASN A 330 -1.12 -17.42 12.44
CA ASN A 330 -0.69 -18.58 13.19
C ASN A 330 -1.91 -19.48 13.41
N ASP A 331 -1.97 -20.61 12.71
CA ASP A 331 -3.08 -21.56 12.78
C ASP A 331 -2.82 -22.72 13.78
N GLY A 332 -1.75 -22.62 14.57
CA GLY A 332 -1.29 -23.65 15.50
C GLY A 332 -0.49 -24.78 14.85
N LYS A 333 -0.45 -24.86 13.51
CA LYS A 333 0.40 -25.79 12.75
C LYS A 333 1.55 -25.06 12.07
N GLN A 334 1.26 -23.88 11.54
CA GLN A 334 2.14 -23.05 10.74
C GLN A 334 1.96 -21.60 11.19
N ALA A 335 3.05 -20.87 11.17
CA ALA A 335 3.04 -19.43 11.33
C ALA A 335 3.81 -18.79 10.18
N GLY A 336 3.35 -17.63 9.73
CA GLY A 336 3.93 -16.95 8.59
C GLY A 336 3.18 -15.68 8.25
N TYR A 337 3.42 -15.18 7.04
CA TYR A 337 2.74 -14.02 6.50
C TYR A 337 1.94 -14.42 5.27
N TYR A 338 0.70 -13.95 5.19
CA TYR A 338 -0.01 -13.93 3.93
C TYR A 338 0.77 -13.08 2.91
N PRO A 339 0.68 -13.38 1.60
CA PRO A 339 1.28 -12.53 0.60
C PRO A 339 0.73 -11.11 0.69
N ILE A 340 1.60 -10.11 0.49
CA ILE A 340 1.26 -8.70 0.63
C ILE A 340 1.46 -8.01 -0.71
N ILE A 341 0.52 -7.15 -1.08
CA ILE A 341 0.66 -6.15 -2.14
C ILE A 341 0.43 -4.78 -1.49
N LEU A 342 1.40 -3.88 -1.56
CA LEU A 342 1.34 -2.53 -1.04
C LEU A 342 1.39 -1.54 -2.20
N THR A 343 0.39 -0.69 -2.32
CA THR A 343 0.27 0.33 -3.35
C THR A 343 0.23 1.72 -2.75
N GLY A 344 0.33 2.75 -3.59
CA GLY A 344 0.00 4.11 -3.17
C GLY A 344 0.90 5.18 -3.74
N ASP A 345 0.50 6.42 -3.46
CA ASP A 345 1.31 7.62 -3.66
C ASP A 345 2.18 7.83 -2.41
N LEU A 346 3.47 7.54 -2.56
CA LEU A 346 4.43 7.67 -1.47
C LEU A 346 5.07 9.05 -1.40
N ASN A 347 4.76 9.96 -2.33
CA ASN A 347 5.35 11.30 -2.44
C ASN A 347 6.89 11.28 -2.28
N SER A 348 7.51 10.22 -2.83
CA SER A 348 8.92 9.89 -2.58
C SER A 348 9.57 9.35 -3.87
N PRO A 349 10.64 9.99 -4.37
CA PRO A 349 11.33 9.52 -5.57
C PRO A 349 12.13 8.23 -5.33
N PRO A 350 12.56 7.51 -6.38
CA PRO A 350 13.20 6.20 -6.25
C PRO A 350 14.47 6.14 -5.39
N ASN A 351 15.19 7.25 -5.25
CA ASN A 351 16.41 7.35 -4.43
C ASN A 351 16.16 7.69 -2.95
N SER A 352 14.91 7.95 -2.56
CA SER A 352 14.54 8.36 -1.21
C SER A 352 14.71 7.26 -0.15
N ALA A 353 14.78 7.67 1.12
CA ALA A 353 14.90 6.75 2.26
C ALA A 353 13.71 5.76 2.36
N ILE A 354 12.49 6.21 2.00
CA ILE A 354 11.27 5.40 2.01
C ILE A 354 11.42 4.23 1.02
N ILE A 355 11.86 4.53 -0.21
CA ILE A 355 12.03 3.52 -1.26
C ILE A 355 13.19 2.57 -0.94
N GLN A 356 14.24 3.06 -0.29
CA GLN A 356 15.30 2.19 0.22
C GLN A 356 14.80 1.25 1.32
N LEU A 357 14.02 1.73 2.27
CA LEU A 357 13.40 0.90 3.31
C LEU A 357 12.56 -0.21 2.68
N LEU A 358 11.62 0.15 1.80
CA LEU A 358 10.72 -0.82 1.14
C LEU A 358 11.46 -1.82 0.25
N GLY A 359 12.45 -1.37 -0.53
CA GLY A 359 13.13 -2.22 -1.50
C GLY A 359 14.28 -3.06 -0.92
N LYS A 360 15.04 -2.52 0.04
CA LYS A 360 16.19 -3.18 0.68
C LYS A 360 15.82 -3.85 2.00
N GLY A 361 14.64 -3.55 2.55
CA GLY A 361 14.19 -3.99 3.87
C GLY A 361 14.82 -3.22 5.03
N HIS A 362 15.69 -2.23 4.75
CA HIS A 362 16.33 -1.40 5.78
C HIS A 362 16.79 -0.04 5.23
N VAL A 363 16.93 0.95 6.13
CA VAL A 363 17.51 2.26 5.82
C VAL A 363 18.09 2.93 7.08
N CYS A 364 19.20 3.65 6.93
CA CYS A 364 19.68 4.55 7.98
C CYS A 364 18.68 5.69 8.18
N ALA A 365 18.04 5.70 9.34
CA ALA A 365 17.01 6.67 9.70
C ALA A 365 17.52 7.76 10.63
N ALA A 366 18.74 7.63 11.17
CA ALA A 366 19.35 8.61 12.08
C ALA A 366 19.27 10.07 11.58
N PRO A 367 19.46 10.40 10.28
CA PRO A 367 19.33 11.77 9.78
C PRO A 367 17.90 12.35 9.84
N PHE A 368 16.90 11.51 10.05
CA PHE A 368 15.48 11.85 9.96
C PHE A 368 14.73 11.70 11.30
N ARG A 369 15.42 11.26 12.36
CA ARG A 369 14.82 11.10 13.69
C ARG A 369 14.75 12.44 14.41
N ASP A 370 13.66 12.62 15.16
CA ASP A 370 13.50 13.67 16.15
C ASP A 370 13.55 13.06 17.57
N ASP A 371 13.25 13.87 18.59
CA ASP A 371 13.20 13.43 19.99
C ASP A 371 11.88 12.70 20.35
N SER A 372 11.08 12.28 19.35
CA SER A 372 9.81 11.60 19.61
C SER A 372 10.04 10.20 20.21
N ASP A 373 9.34 9.91 21.31
CA ASP A 373 9.44 8.63 22.00
C ASP A 373 8.49 7.58 21.43
N TRP A 374 9.00 6.77 20.50
CA TRP A 374 8.26 5.70 19.82
C TRP A 374 7.73 4.61 20.78
N ARG A 375 8.24 4.53 22.01
CA ARG A 375 7.73 3.61 23.05
C ARG A 375 6.29 3.94 23.44
N ARG A 376 5.87 5.20 23.28
CA ARG A 376 4.51 5.67 23.61
C ARG A 376 3.46 4.96 22.77
N ILE A 377 3.74 4.74 21.49
CA ILE A 377 2.85 4.03 20.57
C ILE A 377 3.23 2.55 20.38
N GLY A 378 4.33 2.09 21.01
CA GLY A 378 4.76 0.69 20.99
C GLY A 378 5.30 0.18 19.64
N VAL A 379 5.62 1.07 18.70
CA VAL A 379 6.15 0.73 17.37
C VAL A 379 7.67 0.80 17.37
N THR A 380 8.31 -0.32 17.04
CA THR A 380 9.76 -0.48 17.01
C THR A 380 10.37 -0.03 15.69
N ASP A 381 11.69 0.08 15.67
CA ASP A 381 12.50 0.40 14.49
C ASP A 381 12.50 -0.73 13.46
N ASN A 382 12.11 -1.95 13.84
CA ASN A 382 11.87 -3.05 12.91
C ASN A 382 10.46 -3.01 12.27
N CYS A 383 9.79 -1.85 12.30
CA CYS A 383 8.43 -1.68 11.79
C CYS A 383 7.49 -2.77 12.33
N GLN A 384 7.50 -2.99 13.65
CA GLN A 384 6.64 -3.96 14.32
C GLN A 384 6.15 -3.40 15.64
N HIS A 385 4.93 -3.78 16.04
CA HIS A 385 4.44 -3.56 17.39
C HIS A 385 5.18 -4.45 18.38
N LEU A 386 5.77 -3.87 19.43
CA LEU A 386 6.55 -4.61 20.42
C LEU A 386 5.70 -5.71 21.09
N SER A 387 4.47 -5.39 21.50
CA SER A 387 3.58 -6.36 22.16
C SER A 387 3.26 -7.56 21.25
N VAL A 388 3.03 -7.30 19.96
CA VAL A 388 2.79 -8.34 18.94
C VAL A 388 4.04 -9.17 18.71
N TYR A 389 5.20 -8.53 18.55
CA TYR A 389 6.48 -9.20 18.39
C TYR A 389 6.78 -10.14 19.57
N LEU A 390 6.67 -9.66 20.81
CA LEU A 390 6.92 -10.46 22.01
C LEU A 390 5.93 -11.62 22.15
N SER A 391 4.66 -11.41 21.78
CA SER A 391 3.65 -12.47 21.77
C SER A 391 4.03 -13.60 20.80
N ARG A 392 4.48 -13.24 19.59
CA ARG A 392 4.97 -14.21 18.60
C ARG A 392 6.18 -14.99 19.09
N GLN A 393 7.15 -14.33 19.74
CA GLN A 393 8.34 -14.99 20.30
C GLN A 393 7.98 -16.04 21.37
N ARG A 394 6.90 -15.82 22.11
CA ARG A 394 6.38 -16.75 23.11
C ARG A 394 5.46 -17.83 22.52
N GLY A 395 5.15 -17.76 21.22
CA GLY A 395 4.22 -18.67 20.55
C GLY A 395 2.75 -18.49 20.98
N ILE A 396 2.40 -17.34 21.57
CA ILE A 396 1.03 -17.02 21.99
C ILE A 396 0.36 -16.08 20.98
N SER A 397 -0.97 -16.12 20.93
CA SER A 397 -1.73 -15.17 20.12
C SER A 397 -1.48 -13.75 20.63
N ALA A 398 -1.21 -12.83 19.70
CA ALA A 398 -1.06 -11.42 20.06
C ALA A 398 -2.42 -10.85 20.47
N ASP A 399 -2.45 -10.17 21.62
CA ASP A 399 -3.63 -9.42 22.06
C ASP A 399 -3.57 -8.00 21.46
N THR A 400 -4.41 -7.75 20.46
CA THR A 400 -4.46 -6.46 19.76
C THR A 400 -5.10 -5.35 20.59
N SER A 401 -5.75 -5.67 21.72
CA SER A 401 -6.27 -4.65 22.65
C SER A 401 -5.17 -3.91 23.40
N THR A 402 -3.94 -4.43 23.37
CA THR A 402 -2.76 -3.80 24.00
C THR A 402 -2.05 -2.79 23.09
N LEU A 403 -2.52 -2.61 21.86
CA LEU A 403 -1.93 -1.68 20.91
C LEU A 403 -2.21 -0.24 21.35
N LYS A 404 -1.16 0.58 21.38
CA LYS A 404 -1.21 1.98 21.82
C LYS A 404 -1.38 2.95 20.66
N ILE A 405 -2.07 2.50 19.59
CA ILE A 405 -2.32 3.30 18.40
C ILE A 405 -3.61 4.07 18.57
N PHE A 406 -3.52 5.40 18.47
CA PHE A 406 -4.67 6.29 18.54
C PHE A 406 -5.69 5.96 17.44
N ASN A 407 -6.97 5.94 17.81
CA ASN A 407 -8.10 5.58 16.93
C ASN A 407 -7.94 4.22 16.24
N SER A 408 -7.24 3.27 16.88
CA SER A 408 -7.25 1.89 16.40
C SER A 408 -8.64 1.28 16.54
N GLU A 409 -9.10 0.55 15.52
CA GLU A 409 -10.34 -0.24 15.57
C GLU A 409 -10.35 -1.30 16.69
N HIS A 410 -9.20 -1.55 17.32
CA HIS A 410 -9.02 -2.49 18.42
C HIS A 410 -9.02 -1.83 19.82
N ASP A 411 -9.08 -0.49 19.91
CA ASP A 411 -9.16 0.21 21.18
C ASP A 411 -10.58 0.11 21.76
N LYS A 412 -10.75 -0.73 22.79
CA LYS A 412 -12.02 -0.87 23.55
C LYS A 412 -12.05 0.05 24.76
N GLY A 413 -11.59 1.29 24.62
CA GLY A 413 -11.70 2.31 25.66
C GLY A 413 -10.88 1.94 26.90
N TYR A 414 -9.56 2.05 26.78
CA TYR A 414 -8.70 1.93 27.96
C TYR A 414 -8.87 3.15 28.87
N LEU A 415 -9.40 2.93 30.08
CA LEU A 415 -9.16 3.81 31.22
C LEU A 415 -7.71 3.59 31.67
N PRO A 416 -6.86 4.63 31.75
CA PRO A 416 -5.47 4.47 32.14
C PRO A 416 -5.42 3.99 33.59
N THR A 417 -5.24 2.69 33.78
CA THR A 417 -4.88 2.15 35.08
C THR A 417 -3.40 2.40 35.23
N VAL A 418 -3.09 3.40 36.06
CA VAL A 418 -1.78 3.59 36.65
C VAL A 418 -1.37 2.26 37.26
N GLU A 419 -0.17 1.78 36.90
CA GLU A 419 0.47 0.50 37.25
C GLU A 419 0.35 -0.64 36.22
N SER A 420 1.29 -0.69 35.28
CA SER A 420 2.36 -1.69 35.39
C SER A 420 3.58 -1.25 34.57
N ALA A 421 4.76 -1.44 35.15
CA ALA A 421 6.04 -1.26 34.50
C ALA A 421 6.14 -2.17 33.27
N ASP A 422 5.72 -1.65 32.12
CA ASP A 422 5.82 -2.35 30.84
C ASP A 422 7.30 -2.40 30.47
N GLY A 423 7.86 -3.60 30.27
CA GLY A 423 9.30 -3.88 30.08
C GLY A 423 9.97 -3.17 28.88
N THR A 424 9.36 -2.13 28.33
CA THR A 424 9.88 -1.18 27.34
C THR A 424 11.25 -0.61 27.65
N GLU A 425 11.66 -0.49 28.93
CA GLU A 425 13.04 -0.11 29.27
C GLU A 425 14.06 -1.18 28.83
N GLU A 426 13.73 -2.47 29.02
CA GLU A 426 14.56 -3.61 28.60
C GLU A 426 14.73 -3.64 27.07
N TYR A 427 13.67 -3.28 26.34
CA TYR A 427 13.65 -3.25 24.87
C TYR A 427 13.97 -1.87 24.29
N GLY A 428 14.54 -0.96 25.09
CA GLY A 428 14.78 0.42 24.69
C GLY A 428 15.60 0.59 23.41
N ALA A 429 16.52 -0.35 23.14
CA ALA A 429 17.34 -0.39 21.93
C ALA A 429 16.55 -0.67 20.64
N MET A 430 15.35 -1.24 20.74
CA MET A 430 14.48 -1.52 19.58
C MET A 430 13.76 -0.27 19.04
N PHE A 431 13.83 0.86 19.72
CA PHE A 431 13.13 2.11 19.34
C PHE A 431 14.05 3.23 18.88
N ASN A 432 15.37 3.07 19.10
CA ASN A 432 16.39 4.09 18.87
C ASN A 432 17.69 3.47 18.32
N SER A 433 17.58 2.54 17.38
CA SER A 433 18.75 1.88 16.75
C SER A 433 19.48 2.80 15.77
N GLY A 434 18.79 3.83 15.26
CA GLY A 434 19.26 4.67 14.16
C GLY A 434 19.04 4.06 12.77
N GLU A 435 18.53 2.83 12.70
CA GLU A 435 18.26 2.08 11.48
C GLU A 435 16.84 1.52 11.50
N LEU A 436 16.05 1.85 10.47
CA LEU A 436 14.73 1.25 10.28
C LEU A 436 14.85 -0.01 9.44
N THR A 437 14.17 -1.08 9.84
CA THR A 437 14.08 -2.35 9.12
C THR A 437 12.64 -2.85 9.06
N HIS A 438 12.32 -3.79 8.17
CA HIS A 438 11.03 -4.50 8.21
C HIS A 438 11.15 -5.95 7.73
N PRO A 439 10.29 -6.88 8.20
CA PRO A 439 10.37 -8.31 7.86
C PRO A 439 9.61 -8.71 6.57
N LEU A 440 8.93 -7.79 5.90
CA LEU A 440 7.95 -8.10 4.85
C LEU A 440 8.52 -8.52 3.47
N CYS A 441 9.85 -8.51 3.30
CA CYS A 441 10.53 -8.98 2.08
C CYS A 441 9.95 -8.44 0.76
N LEU A 442 9.71 -7.13 0.67
CA LEU A 442 9.02 -6.51 -0.46
C LEU A 442 9.91 -6.36 -1.71
N ALA A 443 9.28 -6.32 -2.87
CA ALA A 443 9.87 -6.01 -4.17
C ALA A 443 8.95 -5.06 -4.94
N SER A 444 9.53 -4.11 -5.65
CA SER A 444 8.74 -3.23 -6.53
C SER A 444 8.37 -3.96 -7.82
N VAL A 445 7.16 -3.71 -8.32
CA VAL A 445 6.72 -4.08 -9.68
C VAL A 445 7.50 -3.30 -10.74
N TYR A 446 7.90 -2.07 -10.42
CA TYR A 446 8.54 -1.17 -11.35
C TYR A 446 10.05 -1.06 -11.08
N GLY A 447 10.84 -1.10 -12.15
CA GLY A 447 12.25 -0.74 -12.08
C GLY A 447 12.39 0.77 -11.85
N GLN A 448 13.52 1.20 -11.27
CA GLN A 448 13.80 2.64 -11.17
C GLN A 448 14.10 3.28 -12.53
N HIS A 449 14.59 2.46 -13.47
CA HIS A 449 14.95 2.85 -14.83
C HIS A 449 14.53 1.75 -15.80
N LYS A 450 14.27 2.13 -17.04
CA LYS A 450 14.15 1.20 -18.18
C LYS A 450 15.50 0.52 -18.46
N PRO A 451 15.54 -0.56 -19.26
CA PRO A 451 16.79 -1.25 -19.61
C PRO A 451 17.85 -0.35 -20.27
N ASP A 452 17.43 0.74 -20.90
CA ASP A 452 18.29 1.77 -21.50
C ASP A 452 18.76 2.85 -20.51
N GLY A 453 18.36 2.76 -19.25
CA GLY A 453 18.71 3.71 -18.18
C GLY A 453 17.77 4.91 -18.06
N ALA A 454 16.73 5.04 -18.89
CA ALA A 454 15.80 6.17 -18.79
C ALA A 454 14.88 6.05 -17.57
N PRO A 455 14.69 7.13 -16.78
CA PRO A 455 13.81 7.09 -15.61
C PRO A 455 12.34 6.96 -16.05
N GLU A 456 11.62 6.05 -15.39
CA GLU A 456 10.17 5.96 -15.50
C GLU A 456 9.53 7.14 -14.72
N ALA A 457 8.30 7.52 -15.08
CA ALA A 457 7.60 8.62 -14.42
C ALA A 457 6.11 8.30 -14.21
N THR A 458 5.55 8.86 -13.13
CA THR A 458 4.15 8.68 -12.75
C THR A 458 3.40 10.00 -12.61
N THR A 459 4.09 11.11 -12.33
CA THR A 459 3.49 12.43 -12.15
C THR A 459 4.48 13.56 -12.51
N PHE A 460 3.98 14.79 -12.66
CA PHE A 460 4.79 15.98 -12.88
C PHE A 460 4.76 16.91 -11.66
N GLN A 461 5.91 17.09 -10.99
CA GLN A 461 6.08 18.06 -9.89
C GLN A 461 7.32 18.92 -10.14
N ASN A 462 7.19 19.92 -11.02
CA ASN A 462 8.29 20.71 -11.61
C ASN A 462 9.20 19.93 -12.57
N CYS A 463 9.37 18.63 -12.35
CA CYS A 463 9.92 17.67 -13.31
C CYS A 463 9.07 16.38 -13.30
N TRP A 464 9.27 15.52 -14.28
CA TRP A 464 8.65 14.19 -14.27
C TRP A 464 9.41 13.28 -13.29
N LEU A 465 8.67 12.59 -12.43
CA LEU A 465 9.23 11.63 -11.48
C LEU A 465 8.26 10.50 -11.15
N THR A 466 8.78 9.45 -10.52
CA THR A 466 7.99 8.39 -9.91
C THR A 466 7.74 8.68 -8.43
N VAL A 467 6.48 8.75 -8.03
CA VAL A 467 6.06 8.78 -6.61
C VAL A 467 5.04 7.71 -6.26
N ASP A 468 4.45 7.09 -7.28
CA ASP A 468 3.46 6.03 -7.15
C ASP A 468 4.14 4.67 -7.31
N TYR A 469 3.77 3.70 -6.46
CA TYR A 469 4.41 2.40 -6.47
C TYR A 469 3.41 1.26 -6.26
N ILE A 470 3.78 0.08 -6.79
CA ILE A 470 3.21 -1.21 -6.38
C ILE A 470 4.39 -2.06 -5.89
N TYR A 471 4.36 -2.42 -4.62
CA TYR A 471 5.25 -3.38 -3.97
C TYR A 471 4.51 -4.68 -3.69
N PHE A 472 5.23 -5.79 -3.70
CA PHE A 472 4.68 -7.08 -3.30
C PHE A 472 5.71 -7.91 -2.53
N SER A 473 5.26 -8.76 -1.61
CA SER A 473 6.14 -9.66 -0.86
C SER A 473 6.73 -10.73 -1.77
N ARG A 474 8.06 -10.93 -1.72
CA ARG A 474 8.71 -12.06 -2.40
C ARG A 474 8.41 -13.35 -1.62
N CYS A 475 7.50 -14.16 -2.15
CA CYS A 475 7.18 -15.48 -1.61
C CYS A 475 6.92 -16.48 -2.73
N SER A 476 6.83 -17.78 -2.38
CA SER A 476 6.57 -18.85 -3.36
C SER A 476 5.14 -18.83 -3.91
N THR A 477 4.22 -18.17 -3.21
CA THR A 477 2.79 -18.18 -3.53
C THR A 477 2.33 -16.98 -4.34
N LEU A 478 3.07 -15.86 -4.38
CA LEU A 478 2.69 -14.68 -5.17
C LEU A 478 3.76 -14.35 -6.21
N ARG A 479 3.34 -14.29 -7.48
CA ARG A 479 4.22 -14.03 -8.62
C ARG A 479 3.67 -12.88 -9.47
N LEU A 480 4.53 -11.91 -9.80
CA LEU A 480 4.26 -10.90 -10.83
C LEU A 480 4.41 -11.54 -12.22
N LEU A 481 3.39 -11.36 -13.07
CA LEU A 481 3.38 -11.89 -14.45
C LEU A 481 3.59 -10.78 -15.48
N GLU A 482 2.86 -9.68 -15.34
CA GLU A 482 2.89 -8.56 -16.28
C GLU A 482 2.74 -7.25 -15.53
N ARG A 483 3.23 -6.17 -16.12
CA ARG A 483 3.02 -4.80 -15.64
C ARG A 483 2.60 -3.91 -16.79
N LEU A 484 1.77 -2.91 -16.50
CA LEU A 484 1.49 -1.83 -17.44
C LEU A 484 2.68 -0.89 -17.46
N ARG A 485 3.31 -0.75 -18.62
CA ARG A 485 4.51 0.08 -18.85
C ARG A 485 4.30 1.51 -18.33
N LEU A 486 5.33 2.02 -17.64
CA LEU A 486 5.43 3.43 -17.35
C LEU A 486 6.18 4.16 -18.49
N PRO A 487 5.71 5.35 -18.87
CA PRO A 487 6.47 6.19 -19.80
C PRO A 487 7.74 6.75 -19.15
N THR A 488 8.69 7.11 -20.00
CA THR A 488 9.87 7.89 -19.61
C THR A 488 9.53 9.37 -19.46
N GLU A 489 10.38 10.13 -18.78
CA GLU A 489 10.30 11.60 -18.76
C GLU A 489 10.19 12.19 -20.18
N GLU A 490 10.98 11.73 -21.16
CA GLU A 490 10.93 12.26 -22.53
C GLU A 490 9.58 12.01 -23.20
N GLU A 491 9.01 10.81 -23.01
CA GLU A 491 7.67 10.47 -23.52
C GLU A 491 6.60 11.33 -22.84
N CYS A 492 6.71 11.56 -21.53
CA CYS A 492 5.78 12.41 -20.80
C CYS A 492 5.87 13.88 -21.22
N MET A 493 7.07 14.39 -21.53
CA MET A 493 7.25 15.75 -22.07
C MET A 493 6.53 15.93 -23.42
N LYS A 494 6.41 14.86 -24.23
CA LYS A 494 5.64 14.88 -25.49
C LYS A 494 4.13 14.85 -25.24
N MET A 495 3.68 14.13 -24.21
CA MET A 495 2.28 14.11 -23.78
C MET A 495 1.80 15.47 -23.27
N GLY A 496 2.70 16.24 -22.64
CA GLY A 496 2.40 17.56 -22.11
C GLY A 496 1.84 17.53 -20.68
N PRO A 497 1.29 18.65 -20.20
CA PRO A 497 0.84 18.78 -18.82
C PRO A 497 -0.34 17.85 -18.52
N LEU A 498 -0.49 17.51 -17.25
CA LEU A 498 -1.63 16.75 -16.73
C LEU A 498 -2.35 17.56 -15.64
N PRO A 499 -3.69 17.42 -15.49
CA PRO A 499 -4.61 16.68 -16.37
C PRO A 499 -4.73 17.29 -17.78
N ASN A 500 -5.15 16.51 -18.76
CA ASN A 500 -5.32 16.96 -20.14
C ASN A 500 -6.46 16.23 -20.86
N HIS A 501 -6.60 16.50 -22.16
CA HIS A 501 -7.66 15.93 -23.00
C HIS A 501 -7.76 14.39 -23.02
N VAL A 502 -6.71 13.67 -22.62
CA VAL A 502 -6.67 12.20 -22.52
C VAL A 502 -6.78 11.73 -21.08
N TYR A 503 -5.99 12.31 -20.17
CA TYR A 503 -5.86 11.85 -18.79
C TYR A 503 -6.59 12.77 -17.81
N GLY A 504 -7.42 12.19 -16.95
CA GLY A 504 -8.23 12.90 -15.96
C GLY A 504 -7.54 13.20 -14.62
N SER A 505 -6.32 12.70 -14.42
CA SER A 505 -5.48 12.94 -13.24
C SER A 505 -4.14 13.57 -13.64
N ASP A 506 -3.46 14.17 -12.67
CA ASP A 506 -2.05 14.56 -12.75
C ASP A 506 -1.07 13.41 -12.51
N HIS A 507 -1.58 12.25 -12.11
CA HIS A 507 -0.84 11.00 -12.01
C HIS A 507 -1.22 10.04 -13.15
N LEU A 508 -0.34 9.08 -13.44
CA LEU A 508 -0.60 7.97 -14.33
C LEU A 508 -0.92 6.72 -13.51
N ALA A 509 -1.94 5.96 -13.91
CA ALA A 509 -2.27 4.71 -13.24
C ALA A 509 -1.10 3.70 -13.28
N LEU A 510 -0.89 2.95 -12.21
CA LEU A 510 -0.03 1.77 -12.22
C LEU A 510 -0.91 0.53 -12.34
N ALA A 511 -0.45 -0.50 -13.04
CA ALA A 511 -1.19 -1.75 -13.11
C ALA A 511 -0.25 -2.96 -13.20
N ALA A 512 -0.65 -4.05 -12.56
CA ALA A 512 0.11 -5.29 -12.50
C ALA A 512 -0.82 -6.50 -12.56
N LEU A 513 -0.41 -7.53 -13.30
CA LEU A 513 -1.05 -8.83 -13.31
C LEU A 513 -0.25 -9.77 -12.40
N PHE A 514 -0.91 -10.28 -11.36
CA PHE A 514 -0.34 -11.22 -10.43
C PHE A 514 -0.92 -12.63 -10.62
N GLU A 515 -0.16 -13.62 -10.16
CA GLU A 515 -0.58 -14.99 -10.00
C GLU A 515 -0.36 -15.41 -8.55
N LEU A 516 -1.44 -15.91 -7.93
CA LEU A 516 -1.43 -16.55 -6.64
C LEU A 516 -1.44 -18.08 -6.83
N LYS A 517 -0.49 -18.76 -6.21
CA LYS A 517 -0.35 -20.22 -6.21
C LYS A 517 -0.61 -20.78 -4.82
N GLN A 518 -1.03 -22.04 -4.77
CA GLN A 518 -1.09 -22.75 -3.51
C GLN A 518 0.31 -22.95 -2.93
N PRO A 519 0.46 -22.92 -1.59
CA PRO A 519 1.68 -23.37 -0.95
C PRO A 519 1.95 -24.81 -1.38
N THR A 520 3.06 -25.07 -2.07
CA THR A 520 3.51 -26.44 -2.32
C THR A 520 3.86 -27.06 -0.98
N ALA A 521 3.14 -28.11 -0.57
CA ALA A 521 3.53 -28.91 0.58
C ALA A 521 4.97 -29.40 0.34
N SER A 522 5.90 -28.99 1.19
CA SER A 522 7.22 -29.59 1.26
C SER A 522 7.05 -31.06 1.64
N LEU A 523 7.22 -31.94 0.65
CA LEU A 523 7.22 -33.40 0.81
C LEU A 523 8.37 -33.87 1.69
#